data_AF-A0A3L7SP37-F1
#
_entry.id   AF-A0A3L7SP37-F1
#
_cell.length_a   1.000
_cell.length_b   1.000
_cell.length_c   1.000
_cell.angle_alpha   90.00
_cell.angle_beta   90.00
_cell.angle_gamma   90.00
#
_symmetry.space_group_name_H-M   'P 1'
#
loop_
_entity.id
_entity.type
_entity.pdbx_description
1 polymer ?
#
loop_
_entity_poly.entity_id
_entity_poly.type
_entity_poly.pdbx_seq_one_letter_code
_entity_poly.pdbx_strand_id
1 'polypeptide(L)'
;MGEPSTPFDAFAVERAIQAAAPAVLFASPRLVRRIIRADRDLSLALARTPHREIAVLDSRRLAEVADDVFALPADLADRVAVVARPAADRGDAAGEAETLREYWRLVFHALLDLETPAAVARAGDAMAEVLPPAVATEAREVLVQEGLLDREASDRELLAEFIAVFLELRCFTPAAVGAWFPAVDDPDALAERLAALVGAEDLLARALPPMLDPEAEPPQAQPPGVATKPFRWAAWLRPRAAALRRQADRTALKGNFVRAALDEWRAATARPDNARPATGRLERQVDSFARRLGWALDLDASQVDDAATFLRYLVDESHGSSWAPQARLLYDLQKICVDSERESFRTQLLGWLLSAGRRPLAVPLPCQRMVLIHRHAVAAATRLASLDLPAAMRRVAVRLLATAVDTTDAAAREPLRSKVESAIDAAGLSPRFLVEEAARAKLVDELL
;
A
#
# COMPACT_ATOMS: atom_id res chain seq x y z
N MET A 1 6.80 -38.66 -9.98
CA MET A 1 5.62 -37.87 -9.61
C MET A 1 6.05 -36.99 -8.44
N GLY A 2 6.34 -35.72 -8.69
CA GLY A 2 6.65 -34.79 -7.60
C GLY A 2 5.38 -34.51 -6.81
N GLU A 3 5.46 -34.59 -5.49
CA GLU A 3 4.39 -34.17 -4.60
C GLU A 3 4.00 -32.72 -4.91
N PRO A 4 2.70 -32.37 -4.88
CA PRO A 4 2.29 -30.97 -5.05
C PRO A 4 2.92 -30.14 -3.93
N SER A 5 3.70 -29.12 -4.30
CA SER A 5 4.29 -28.19 -3.33
C SER A 5 3.17 -27.57 -2.50
N THR A 6 3.29 -27.68 -1.18
CA THR A 6 2.40 -26.97 -0.25
C THR A 6 2.46 -25.47 -0.55
N PRO A 7 1.31 -24.77 -0.58
CA PRO A 7 1.29 -23.34 -0.78
C PRO A 7 2.07 -22.64 0.34
N PHE A 8 2.90 -21.66 -0.02
CA PHE A 8 3.69 -20.87 0.93
C PHE A 8 2.79 -20.26 2.02
N ASP A 9 2.94 -20.73 3.27
CA ASP A 9 2.21 -20.21 4.42
C ASP A 9 3.02 -19.09 5.09
N ALA A 10 2.80 -17.85 4.61
CA ALA A 10 3.40 -16.66 5.21
C ALA A 10 3.13 -16.55 6.72
N PHE A 11 1.97 -16.99 7.20
CA PHE A 11 1.65 -16.89 8.63
C PHE A 11 2.41 -17.93 9.47
N ALA A 12 2.74 -19.10 8.92
CA ALA A 12 3.62 -20.05 9.60
C ALA A 12 5.04 -19.49 9.75
N VAL A 13 5.57 -18.87 8.70
CA VAL A 13 6.86 -18.17 8.72
C VAL A 13 6.87 -17.08 9.78
N GLU A 14 5.86 -16.21 9.76
CA GLU A 14 5.73 -15.09 10.70
C GLU A 14 5.62 -15.56 12.15
N ARG A 15 4.83 -16.60 12.45
CA ARG A 15 4.73 -17.16 13.81
C ARG A 15 6.05 -17.74 14.29
N ALA A 16 6.77 -18.43 13.41
CA ALA A 16 8.05 -19.03 13.75
C ALA A 16 9.11 -17.96 14.07
N ILE A 17 9.15 -16.89 13.27
CA ILE A 17 10.02 -15.74 13.53
C ILE A 17 9.61 -15.03 14.82
N GLN A 18 8.31 -14.80 15.05
CA GLN A 18 7.81 -14.17 16.27
C GLN A 18 8.16 -14.94 17.55
N ALA A 19 8.25 -16.27 17.48
CA ALA A 19 8.69 -17.08 18.61
C ALA A 19 10.17 -16.83 18.98
N ALA A 20 11.04 -16.58 17.99
CA ALA A 20 12.45 -16.25 18.20
C ALA A 20 12.72 -14.76 18.44
N ALA A 21 11.86 -13.89 17.91
CA ALA A 21 11.93 -12.44 17.99
C ALA A 21 10.56 -11.82 18.33
N PRO A 22 10.11 -11.88 19.61
CA PRO A 22 8.78 -11.39 20.02
C PRO A 22 8.55 -9.89 19.80
N ALA A 23 9.63 -9.10 19.70
CA ALA A 23 9.57 -7.67 19.42
C ALA A 23 9.27 -7.35 17.93
N VAL A 24 9.25 -8.35 17.05
CA VAL A 24 9.03 -8.18 15.60
C VAL A 24 7.60 -8.55 15.23
N LEU A 25 6.89 -7.63 14.59
CA LEU A 25 5.51 -7.79 14.14
C LEU A 25 5.43 -7.64 12.62
N PHE A 26 4.49 -8.34 11.98
CA PHE A 26 4.33 -8.29 10.52
C PHE A 26 3.03 -7.63 10.11
N ALA A 27 3.11 -6.68 9.18
CA ALA A 27 1.99 -5.91 8.70
C ALA A 27 1.97 -5.78 7.18
N SER A 28 0.82 -5.45 6.60
CA SER A 28 0.80 -5.11 5.17
C SER A 28 1.67 -3.87 4.90
N PRO A 29 2.35 -3.77 3.74
CA PRO A 29 3.18 -2.59 3.41
C PRO A 29 2.42 -1.25 3.50
N ARG A 30 1.10 -1.27 3.28
CA ARG A 30 0.25 -0.08 3.42
C ARG A 30 0.10 0.34 4.88
N LEU A 31 0.00 -0.62 5.79
CA LEU A 31 -0.12 -0.37 7.22
C LEU A 31 1.21 0.11 7.81
N VAL A 32 2.34 -0.51 7.45
CA VAL A 32 3.68 -0.03 7.85
C VAL A 32 3.87 1.43 7.47
N ARG A 33 3.56 1.80 6.22
CA ARG A 33 3.61 3.21 5.78
C ARG A 33 2.66 4.14 6.54
N ARG A 34 1.51 3.64 7.00
CA ARG A 34 0.60 4.41 7.86
C ARG A 34 1.20 4.60 9.25
N ILE A 35 1.81 3.54 9.81
CA ILE A 35 2.49 3.57 11.11
C ILE A 35 3.62 4.59 11.09
N ILE A 36 4.56 4.49 10.13
CA ILE A 36 5.72 5.41 10.08
C ILE A 36 5.27 6.87 9.94
N ARG A 37 4.21 7.13 9.18
CA ARG A 37 3.66 8.49 9.02
C ARG A 37 3.10 9.05 10.32
N ALA A 38 2.39 8.23 11.07
CA ALA A 38 1.77 8.65 12.32
C ALA A 38 2.78 8.71 13.48
N ASP A 39 3.76 7.81 13.50
CA ASP A 39 4.83 7.80 14.50
C ASP A 39 5.70 9.06 14.42
N ARG A 40 6.19 9.39 13.22
CA ARG A 40 7.08 10.55 12.99
C ARG A 40 6.37 11.90 12.90
N ASP A 41 5.09 11.95 13.27
CA ASP A 41 4.19 13.11 13.18
C ASP A 41 4.26 13.83 11.79
N LEU A 42 4.51 13.03 10.74
CA LEU A 42 4.74 13.54 9.40
C LEU A 42 3.40 13.89 8.76
N SER A 43 3.11 15.19 8.69
CA SER A 43 1.94 15.71 7.97
C SER A 43 1.90 15.21 6.51
N LEU A 44 0.69 14.99 5.99
CA LEU A 44 0.32 14.29 4.75
C LEU A 44 1.01 14.77 3.44
N ALA A 45 1.83 15.82 3.48
CA ALA A 45 2.18 16.60 2.32
C ALA A 45 3.50 16.23 1.63
N LEU A 46 4.63 15.96 2.30
CA LEU A 46 5.92 15.94 1.56
C LEU A 46 7.11 15.17 2.14
N ALA A 47 7.00 14.46 3.26
CA ALA A 47 8.16 13.73 3.78
C ALA A 47 8.44 12.46 2.96
N ARG A 48 9.66 12.36 2.41
CA ARG A 48 10.23 11.05 2.03
C ARG A 48 10.30 10.26 3.33
N THR A 49 9.39 9.30 3.51
CA THR A 49 9.36 8.45 4.69
C THR A 49 10.62 7.60 4.71
N PRO A 50 11.55 7.85 5.65
CA PRO A 50 12.70 7.01 5.77
C PRO A 50 12.27 5.63 6.27
N HIS A 51 12.87 4.55 5.76
CA HIS A 51 12.49 3.17 6.08
C HIS A 51 11.05 2.78 5.77
N ARG A 52 10.68 2.77 4.49
CA ARG A 52 9.31 2.42 4.04
C ARG A 52 8.87 0.97 4.34
N GLU A 53 9.77 0.12 4.84
CA GLU A 53 9.58 -1.33 5.03
C GLU A 53 9.60 -1.73 6.51
N ILE A 54 10.11 -0.88 7.40
CA ILE A 54 10.25 -1.17 8.84
C ILE A 54 9.88 0.07 9.65
N ALA A 55 9.12 -0.10 10.73
CA ALA A 55 8.80 0.96 11.68
C ALA A 55 9.16 0.50 13.10
N VAL A 56 10.09 1.20 13.76
CA VAL A 56 10.43 0.93 15.16
C VAL A 56 9.85 2.00 16.05
N LEU A 57 9.02 1.60 17.02
CA LEU A 57 8.27 2.49 17.90
C LEU A 57 7.93 1.82 19.23
N ASP A 58 7.55 2.63 20.21
CA ASP A 58 7.08 2.13 21.50
C ASP A 58 5.74 1.39 21.36
N SER A 59 5.52 0.33 22.13
CA SER A 59 4.28 -0.47 22.08
C SER A 59 3.03 0.36 22.38
N ARG A 60 3.13 1.35 23.27
CA ARG A 60 2.05 2.31 23.53
C ARG A 60 1.73 3.14 22.29
N ARG A 61 2.76 3.65 21.61
CA ARG A 61 2.59 4.42 20.37
C ARG A 61 2.04 3.56 19.24
N LEU A 62 2.45 2.29 19.18
CA LEU A 62 1.88 1.34 18.23
C LEU A 62 0.39 1.13 18.49
N ALA A 63 -0.02 0.95 19.74
CA ALA A 63 -1.43 0.79 20.11
C ALA A 63 -2.27 2.02 19.70
N GLU A 64 -1.74 3.23 19.88
CA GLU A 64 -2.40 4.48 19.44
C GLU A 64 -2.55 4.58 17.91
N VAL A 65 -1.58 4.07 17.16
CA VAL A 65 -1.47 4.28 15.70
C VAL A 65 -2.11 3.16 14.88
N ALA A 66 -2.15 1.93 15.41
CA ALA A 66 -2.61 0.73 14.73
C ALA A 66 -4.12 0.44 14.90
N ASP A 67 -4.85 1.32 15.58
CA ASP A 67 -6.25 1.20 16.01
C ASP A 67 -7.15 0.40 15.04
N ASP A 68 -7.76 -0.67 15.57
CA ASP A 68 -8.67 -1.66 14.96
C ASP A 68 -8.19 -2.51 13.77
N VAL A 69 -6.96 -2.36 13.28
CA VAL A 69 -6.46 -3.13 12.12
C VAL A 69 -5.55 -4.29 12.52
N PHE A 70 -5.08 -4.32 13.77
CA PHE A 70 -4.09 -5.26 14.27
C PHE A 70 -4.59 -5.98 15.53
N ALA A 71 -4.63 -7.31 15.50
CA ALA A 71 -4.71 -8.10 16.73
C ALA A 71 -3.31 -8.09 17.37
N LEU A 72 -3.07 -7.10 18.23
CA LEU A 72 -1.81 -6.98 18.95
C LEU A 72 -1.67 -8.15 19.95
N PRO A 73 -0.47 -8.75 20.08
CA PRO A 73 -0.22 -9.73 21.13
C PRO A 73 -0.50 -9.13 22.51
N ALA A 74 -0.97 -9.95 23.45
CA ALA A 74 -1.25 -9.51 24.82
C ALA A 74 0.03 -9.03 25.54
N ASP A 75 1.16 -9.68 25.26
CA ASP A 75 2.47 -9.36 25.82
C ASP A 75 3.37 -8.75 24.74
N LEU A 76 3.38 -7.41 24.66
CA LEU A 76 4.25 -6.65 23.77
C LEU A 76 5.50 -6.16 24.51
N ALA A 77 6.66 -6.26 23.86
CA ALA A 77 7.87 -5.61 24.33
C ALA A 77 7.69 -4.07 24.35
N ASP A 78 8.47 -3.35 25.17
CA ASP A 78 8.37 -1.90 25.30
C ASP A 78 8.61 -1.18 23.96
N ARG A 79 9.59 -1.64 23.19
CA ARG A 79 9.84 -1.22 21.80
C ARG A 79 9.65 -2.40 20.87
N VAL A 80 8.99 -2.15 19.74
CA VAL A 80 8.69 -3.16 18.73
C VAL A 80 9.02 -2.65 17.34
N ALA A 81 9.37 -3.59 16.46
CA ALA A 81 9.60 -3.35 15.05
C ALA A 81 8.46 -3.95 14.23
N VAL A 82 7.77 -3.10 13.46
CA VAL A 82 6.70 -3.51 12.55
C VAL A 82 7.26 -3.59 11.13
N VAL A 83 7.40 -4.83 10.65
CA VAL A 83 8.01 -5.18 9.37
C VAL A 83 6.95 -5.38 8.30
N ALA A 84 7.20 -4.83 7.11
CA ALA A 84 6.32 -4.99 5.96
C ALA A 84 6.44 -6.42 5.43
N ARG A 85 5.28 -7.09 5.31
CA ARG A 85 5.20 -8.43 4.73
C ARG A 85 5.79 -8.43 3.31
N PRO A 86 6.84 -9.24 3.04
CA PRO A 86 7.32 -9.50 1.70
C PRO A 86 6.20 -9.93 0.77
N ALA A 87 6.23 -9.48 -0.49
CA ALA A 87 5.33 -10.03 -1.49
C ALA A 87 5.74 -11.48 -1.74
N ALA A 88 4.86 -12.44 -1.47
CA ALA A 88 5.06 -13.82 -1.89
C ALA A 88 5.00 -13.85 -3.43
N ASP A 89 6.16 -13.81 -4.08
CA ASP A 89 6.27 -14.01 -5.51
C ASP A 89 6.67 -15.47 -5.75
N ARG A 90 5.87 -16.12 -6.60
CA ARG A 90 6.09 -17.42 -7.26
C ARG A 90 5.76 -18.66 -6.42
N GLY A 91 5.05 -19.57 -7.09
CA GLY A 91 4.63 -20.87 -6.56
C GLY A 91 5.66 -21.99 -6.78
N ASP A 92 6.95 -21.65 -6.87
CA ASP A 92 8.06 -22.60 -6.97
C ASP A 92 9.03 -22.47 -5.79
N ALA A 93 9.83 -23.51 -5.55
CA ALA A 93 10.75 -23.58 -4.40
C ALA A 93 11.84 -22.48 -4.42
N ALA A 94 12.20 -21.98 -5.61
CA ALA A 94 13.16 -20.90 -5.75
C ALA A 94 12.58 -19.55 -5.29
N GLY A 95 11.32 -19.26 -5.63
CA GLY A 95 10.60 -18.09 -5.13
C GLY A 95 10.30 -18.15 -3.65
N GLU A 96 10.03 -19.34 -3.10
CA GLU A 96 9.88 -19.55 -1.66
C GLU A 96 11.19 -19.25 -0.90
N ALA A 97 12.32 -19.80 -1.36
CA ALA A 97 13.62 -19.50 -0.75
C ALA A 97 14.02 -18.02 -0.88
N GLU A 98 13.70 -17.37 -2.02
CA GLU A 98 13.89 -15.92 -2.21
C GLU A 98 13.03 -15.12 -1.21
N THR A 99 11.77 -15.51 -1.03
CA THR A 99 10.84 -14.89 -0.07
C THR A 99 11.32 -15.08 1.37
N LEU A 100 11.79 -16.27 1.75
CA LEU A 100 12.34 -16.54 3.08
C LEU A 100 13.63 -15.74 3.35
N ARG A 101 14.53 -15.61 2.36
CA ARG A 101 15.71 -14.73 2.50
C ARG A 101 15.32 -13.27 2.66
N GLU A 102 14.26 -12.82 1.99
CA GLU A 102 13.75 -11.47 2.16
C GLU A 102 13.16 -11.24 3.56
N TYR A 103 12.44 -12.23 4.13
CA TYR A 103 12.07 -12.20 5.54
C TYR A 103 13.30 -12.11 6.45
N TRP A 104 14.32 -12.94 6.20
CA TRP A 104 15.54 -12.95 7.01
C TRP A 104 16.22 -11.58 7.01
N ARG A 105 16.39 -10.97 5.83
CA ARG A 105 16.97 -9.64 5.64
C ARG A 105 16.20 -8.56 6.40
N LEU A 106 14.88 -8.49 6.20
CA LEU A 106 14.04 -7.46 6.83
C LEU A 106 13.98 -7.60 8.35
N VAL A 107 13.92 -8.84 8.86
CA VAL A 107 13.88 -9.10 10.31
C VAL A 107 15.23 -8.79 10.94
N PHE A 108 16.33 -9.13 10.27
CA PHE A 108 17.67 -8.76 10.75
C PHE A 108 17.82 -7.24 10.85
N HIS A 109 17.42 -6.50 9.82
CA HIS A 109 17.44 -5.04 9.85
C HIS A 109 16.56 -4.46 10.96
N ALA A 110 15.37 -5.02 11.15
CA ALA A 110 14.46 -4.59 12.21
C ALA A 110 15.03 -4.82 13.62
N LEU A 111 15.75 -5.92 13.83
CA LEU A 111 16.45 -6.18 15.08
C LEU A 111 17.64 -5.22 15.28
N LEU A 112 18.37 -4.88 14.21
CA LEU A 112 19.41 -3.86 14.26
C LEU A 112 18.81 -2.49 14.64
N ASP A 113 17.69 -2.08 14.07
CA ASP A 113 17.02 -0.81 14.42
C ASP A 113 16.54 -0.76 15.88
N LEU A 114 16.20 -1.90 16.48
CA LEU A 114 15.83 -2.01 17.88
C LEU A 114 17.04 -1.83 18.81
N GLU A 115 18.16 -2.48 18.50
CA GLU A 115 19.35 -2.55 19.37
C GLU A 115 20.29 -1.35 19.22
N THR A 116 20.45 -0.85 18.00
CA THR A 116 21.49 0.13 17.68
C THR A 116 21.33 1.44 18.44
N PRO A 117 20.13 2.02 18.65
CA PRO A 117 19.98 3.24 19.46
C PRO A 117 20.53 3.10 20.89
N ALA A 118 20.31 1.96 21.53
CA ALA A 118 20.81 1.71 22.89
C ALA A 118 22.33 1.46 22.90
N ALA A 119 22.86 0.76 21.89
CA ALA A 119 24.30 0.57 21.71
C ALA A 119 25.02 1.91 21.48
N VAL A 120 24.46 2.76 20.62
CA VAL A 120 24.97 4.12 20.32
C VAL A 120 24.93 5.01 21.57
N ALA A 121 23.84 4.96 22.33
CA ALA A 121 23.73 5.71 23.58
C ALA A 121 24.76 5.27 24.64
N ARG A 122 25.01 3.95 24.78
CA ARG A 122 25.99 3.41 25.73
C ARG A 122 27.44 3.75 25.38
N ALA A 123 27.77 3.80 24.10
CA ALA A 123 29.13 4.08 23.64
C ALA A 123 29.53 5.56 23.77
N GLY A 124 28.57 6.49 23.76
CA GLY A 124 28.83 7.92 23.98
C GLY A 124 29.85 8.50 22.99
N ASP A 125 30.85 9.24 23.51
CA ASP A 125 31.85 9.94 22.68
C ASP A 125 32.85 9.00 22.01
N ALA A 126 33.08 7.79 22.56
CA ALA A 126 33.93 6.77 21.94
C ALA A 126 33.39 6.33 20.57
N MET A 127 32.12 6.64 20.30
CA MET A 127 31.46 6.31 19.06
C MET A 127 31.82 7.25 17.90
N ALA A 128 32.19 8.51 18.19
CA ALA A 128 32.68 9.43 17.16
C ALA A 128 34.02 8.96 16.55
N GLU A 129 34.75 8.08 17.24
CA GLU A 129 35.98 7.43 16.77
C GLU A 129 35.71 6.14 15.97
N VAL A 130 34.44 5.68 15.93
CA VAL A 130 34.07 4.45 15.22
C VAL A 130 34.02 4.66 13.72
N LEU A 131 33.52 5.83 13.28
CA LEU A 131 33.34 6.17 11.88
C LEU A 131 34.28 7.32 11.46
N PRO A 132 35.23 7.08 10.55
CA PRO A 132 36.09 8.15 10.04
C PRO A 132 35.27 9.31 9.44
N PRO A 133 35.70 10.58 9.56
CA PRO A 133 34.93 11.74 9.08
C PRO A 133 34.53 11.67 7.60
N ALA A 134 35.38 11.08 6.75
CA ALA A 134 35.09 10.85 5.34
C ALA A 134 33.92 9.87 5.15
N VAL A 135 33.95 8.74 5.86
CA VAL A 135 32.88 7.73 5.85
C VAL A 135 31.59 8.30 6.44
N ALA A 136 31.66 9.10 7.50
CA ALA A 136 30.48 9.72 8.11
C ALA A 136 29.77 10.69 7.15
N THR A 137 30.55 11.48 6.40
CA THR A 137 30.01 12.43 5.41
C THR A 137 29.33 11.68 4.27
N GLU A 138 30.00 10.66 3.71
CA GLU A 138 29.45 9.80 2.67
C GLU A 138 28.19 9.05 3.14
N ALA A 139 28.25 8.44 4.33
CA ALA A 139 27.12 7.73 4.91
C ALA A 139 25.89 8.62 5.01
N ARG A 140 26.05 9.87 5.48
CA ARG A 140 24.95 10.82 5.56
C ARG A 140 24.38 11.15 4.18
N GLU A 141 25.22 11.41 3.19
CA GLU A 141 24.78 11.71 1.84
C GLU A 141 23.99 10.56 1.22
N VAL A 142 24.54 9.35 1.30
CA VAL A 142 23.95 8.11 0.77
C VAL A 142 22.62 7.81 1.46
N LEU A 143 22.59 7.79 2.79
CA LEU A 143 21.38 7.44 3.55
C LEU A 143 20.26 8.49 3.38
N VAL A 144 20.59 9.78 3.27
CA VAL A 144 19.60 10.84 2.97
C VAL A 144 19.11 10.74 1.53
N GLN A 145 20.00 10.48 0.58
CA GLN A 145 19.64 10.27 -0.83
C GLN A 145 18.69 9.07 -0.97
N GLU A 146 18.94 8.03 -0.18
CA GLU A 146 18.23 6.75 -0.24
C GLU A 146 16.85 6.84 0.41
N GLY A 147 16.64 7.91 1.17
CA GLY A 147 15.47 8.07 2.01
C GLY A 147 15.48 7.01 3.11
N LEU A 148 16.61 6.85 3.79
CA LEU A 148 16.80 6.02 4.97
C LEU A 148 17.08 6.89 6.21
N LEU A 149 17.69 8.05 6.00
CA LEU A 149 17.94 9.06 7.04
C LEU A 149 17.27 10.40 6.71
N ASP A 150 16.81 11.13 7.73
CA ASP A 150 16.42 12.54 7.58
C ASP A 150 17.68 13.41 7.38
N ARG A 151 17.56 14.49 6.60
CA ARG A 151 18.68 15.42 6.40
C ARG A 151 19.08 16.10 7.71
N GLU A 152 18.13 16.33 8.60
CA GLU A 152 18.33 17.00 9.89
C GLU A 152 18.67 16.00 11.02
N ALA A 153 18.83 14.72 10.70
CA ALA A 153 19.14 13.69 11.68
C ALA A 153 20.46 13.97 12.42
N SER A 154 20.46 13.73 13.72
CA SER A 154 21.64 13.81 14.58
C SER A 154 22.72 12.80 14.16
N ASP A 155 23.96 12.99 14.61
CA ASP A 155 25.05 12.05 14.33
C ASP A 155 24.81 10.67 14.96
N ARG A 156 24.05 10.62 16.06
CA ARG A 156 23.63 9.34 16.67
C ARG A 156 22.65 8.58 15.79
N GLU A 157 21.70 9.28 15.17
CA GLU A 157 20.76 8.69 14.23
C GLU A 157 21.46 8.26 12.94
N LEU A 158 22.35 9.11 12.41
CA LEU A 158 23.20 8.76 11.27
C LEU A 158 23.94 7.46 11.50
N LEU A 159 24.59 7.34 12.66
CA LEU A 159 25.38 6.17 12.94
C LEU A 159 24.53 4.94 13.18
N ALA A 160 23.41 5.08 13.87
CA ALA A 160 22.52 3.95 14.11
C ALA A 160 22.01 3.37 12.77
N GLU A 161 21.60 4.26 11.88
CA GLU A 161 21.15 3.93 10.54
C GLU A 161 22.29 3.32 9.69
N PHE A 162 23.48 3.91 9.76
CA PHE A 162 24.65 3.40 9.04
C PHE A 162 25.00 1.97 9.48
N ILE A 163 25.02 1.69 10.79
CA ILE A 163 25.29 0.34 11.32
C ILE A 163 24.26 -0.66 10.77
N ALA A 164 22.97 -0.31 10.83
CA ALA A 164 21.91 -1.18 10.37
C ALA A 164 22.05 -1.52 8.87
N VAL A 165 22.24 -0.50 8.03
CA VAL A 165 22.38 -0.65 6.57
C VAL A 165 23.69 -1.33 6.20
N PHE A 166 24.81 -0.94 6.81
CA PHE A 166 26.12 -1.50 6.50
C PHE A 166 26.19 -2.99 6.84
N LEU A 167 25.73 -3.39 8.03
CA LEU A 167 25.71 -4.80 8.43
C LEU A 167 24.72 -5.62 7.61
N GLU A 168 23.55 -5.08 7.26
CA GLU A 168 22.63 -5.76 6.33
C GLU A 168 23.31 -6.01 4.98
N LEU A 169 23.95 -4.99 4.39
CA LEU A 169 24.66 -5.14 3.12
C LEU A 169 25.79 -6.16 3.23
N ARG A 170 26.58 -6.15 4.31
CA ARG A 170 27.64 -7.15 4.52
C ARG A 170 27.09 -8.58 4.56
N CYS A 171 25.96 -8.80 5.21
CA CYS A 171 25.37 -10.14 5.36
C CYS A 171 24.65 -10.63 4.10
N PHE A 172 23.87 -9.77 3.44
CA PHE A 172 22.94 -10.19 2.38
C PHE A 172 23.37 -9.77 0.97
N THR A 173 24.17 -8.72 0.82
CA THR A 173 24.63 -8.22 -0.48
C THR A 173 26.06 -7.66 -0.40
N PRO A 174 27.06 -8.49 -0.04
CA PRO A 174 28.41 -8.00 0.29
C PRO A 174 29.06 -7.23 -0.87
N ALA A 175 28.75 -7.60 -2.12
CA ALA A 175 29.25 -6.94 -3.32
C ALA A 175 28.72 -5.49 -3.51
N ALA A 176 27.63 -5.11 -2.84
CA ALA A 176 27.07 -3.77 -2.95
C ALA A 176 27.76 -2.75 -2.02
N VAL A 177 28.52 -3.19 -1.01
CA VAL A 177 29.11 -2.28 -0.02
C VAL A 177 30.03 -1.25 -0.66
N GLY A 178 30.96 -1.67 -1.53
CA GLY A 178 31.86 -0.74 -2.21
C GLY A 178 31.17 0.22 -3.20
N ALA A 179 29.93 -0.10 -3.62
CA ALA A 179 29.14 0.80 -4.47
C ALA A 179 28.34 1.83 -3.65
N TRP A 180 28.01 1.52 -2.40
CA TRP A 180 27.27 2.41 -1.50
C TRP A 180 28.20 3.26 -0.65
N PHE A 181 29.29 2.67 -0.14
CA PHE A 181 30.21 3.31 0.78
C PHE A 181 31.67 3.18 0.30
N PRO A 182 32.04 3.79 -0.84
CA PRO A 182 33.38 3.70 -1.38
C PRO A 182 34.46 4.35 -0.48
N ALA A 183 34.11 5.19 0.49
CA ALA A 183 35.06 5.72 1.46
C ALA A 183 35.47 4.69 2.55
N VAL A 184 34.83 3.52 2.60
CA VAL A 184 35.21 2.44 3.53
C VAL A 184 36.34 1.61 2.92
N ASP A 185 37.57 1.85 3.41
CA ASP A 185 38.78 1.19 2.91
C ASP A 185 38.86 -0.30 3.29
N ASP A 186 38.46 -0.66 4.52
CA ASP A 186 38.44 -2.03 5.04
C ASP A 186 37.04 -2.38 5.58
N PRO A 187 36.14 -2.89 4.70
CA PRO A 187 34.79 -3.24 5.09
C PRO A 187 34.70 -4.38 6.10
N ASP A 188 35.68 -5.29 6.13
CA ASP A 188 35.66 -6.46 7.02
C ASP A 188 36.03 -6.05 8.45
N ALA A 189 37.12 -5.29 8.61
CA ALA A 189 37.50 -4.77 9.93
C ALA A 189 36.42 -3.82 10.50
N LEU A 190 35.77 -3.02 9.65
CA LEU A 190 34.65 -2.19 10.09
C LEU A 190 33.44 -3.06 10.49
N ALA A 191 33.10 -4.08 9.71
CA ALA A 191 31.99 -4.98 10.02
C ALA A 191 32.19 -5.69 11.35
N GLU A 192 33.37 -6.23 11.64
CA GLU A 192 33.66 -6.90 12.92
C GLU A 192 33.45 -5.95 14.11
N ARG A 193 33.95 -4.72 14.01
CA ARG A 193 33.79 -3.70 15.06
C ARG A 193 32.32 -3.34 15.29
N LEU A 194 31.57 -3.10 14.22
CA LEU A 194 30.15 -2.73 14.32
C LEU A 194 29.28 -3.91 14.75
N ALA A 195 29.60 -5.13 14.31
CA ALA A 195 28.90 -6.34 14.70
C ALA A 195 29.05 -6.62 16.20
N ALA A 196 30.27 -6.50 16.73
CA ALA A 196 30.54 -6.67 18.16
C ALA A 196 29.80 -5.66 19.04
N LEU A 197 29.61 -4.44 18.53
CA LEU A 197 28.93 -3.36 19.25
C LEU A 197 27.44 -3.65 19.49
N VAL A 198 26.76 -4.26 18.51
CA VAL A 198 25.31 -4.54 18.56
C VAL A 198 24.98 -6.01 18.79
N GLY A 199 25.98 -6.89 18.87
CA GLY A 199 25.77 -8.34 18.96
C GLY A 199 25.14 -8.91 17.68
N ALA A 200 25.60 -8.45 16.52
CA ALA A 200 24.92 -8.72 15.23
C ALA A 200 24.80 -10.21 14.89
N GLU A 201 25.74 -11.05 15.32
CA GLU A 201 25.70 -12.50 15.10
C GLU A 201 24.46 -13.15 15.75
N ASP A 202 24.17 -12.79 17.00
CA ASP A 202 22.98 -13.27 17.71
C ASP A 202 21.69 -12.75 17.07
N LEU A 203 21.69 -11.50 16.60
CA LEU A 203 20.54 -10.92 15.90
C LEU A 203 20.30 -11.61 14.56
N LEU A 204 21.36 -11.92 13.81
CA LEU A 204 21.27 -12.61 12.53
C LEU A 204 20.74 -14.04 12.70
N ALA A 205 21.20 -14.74 13.73
CA ALA A 205 20.71 -16.08 14.08
C ALA A 205 19.23 -16.05 14.51
N ARG A 206 18.83 -15.06 15.32
CA ARG A 206 17.42 -14.88 15.74
C ARG A 206 16.50 -14.51 14.58
N ALA A 207 17.01 -13.83 13.56
CA ALA A 207 16.24 -13.43 12.38
C ALA A 207 16.01 -14.56 11.37
N LEU A 208 16.75 -15.67 11.48
CA LEU A 208 16.71 -16.78 10.53
C LEU A 208 15.33 -17.47 10.54
N PRO A 209 14.59 -17.49 9.41
CA PRO A 209 13.36 -18.26 9.32
C PRO A 209 13.68 -19.76 9.47
N PRO A 210 13.02 -20.52 10.36
CA PRO A 210 13.35 -21.93 10.59
C PRO A 210 13.18 -22.86 9.38
N MET A 211 12.43 -22.42 8.36
CA MET A 211 12.21 -23.13 7.11
C MET A 211 13.30 -22.89 6.07
N LEU A 212 14.20 -21.93 6.31
CA LEU A 212 15.31 -21.61 5.43
C LEU A 212 16.56 -22.32 5.91
N ASP A 213 17.19 -23.07 5.01
CA ASP A 213 18.55 -23.54 5.21
C ASP A 213 19.53 -22.37 4.95
N PRO A 214 20.29 -21.92 5.96
CA PRO A 214 21.20 -20.79 5.81
C PRO A 214 22.39 -21.10 4.89
N GLU A 215 22.74 -22.39 4.72
CA GLU A 215 23.83 -22.84 3.83
C GLU A 215 23.35 -23.08 2.40
N ALA A 216 22.04 -23.02 2.14
CA ALA A 216 21.50 -23.16 0.79
C ALA A 216 21.96 -21.99 -0.08
N GLU A 217 22.92 -22.28 -0.97
CA GLU A 217 23.48 -21.34 -1.92
C GLU A 217 22.34 -20.70 -2.74
N PRO A 218 22.28 -19.36 -2.87
CA PRO A 218 21.32 -18.73 -3.76
C PRO A 218 21.48 -19.33 -5.15
N PRO A 219 20.38 -19.62 -5.88
CA PRO A 219 20.49 -20.18 -7.21
C PRO A 219 21.44 -19.31 -8.02
N GLN A 220 22.55 -19.91 -8.46
CA GLN A 220 23.62 -19.19 -9.14
C GLN A 220 23.02 -18.48 -10.36
N ALA A 221 22.96 -17.15 -10.29
CA ALA A 221 22.63 -16.35 -11.45
C ALA A 221 23.76 -16.56 -12.47
N GLN A 222 23.48 -17.30 -13.56
CA GLN A 222 24.37 -17.34 -14.72
C GLN A 222 24.70 -15.89 -15.09
N PRO A 223 25.98 -15.49 -15.18
CA PRO A 223 26.33 -14.10 -15.43
C PRO A 223 25.82 -13.74 -16.83
N PRO A 224 24.80 -12.88 -16.97
CA PRO A 224 24.48 -12.29 -18.26
C PRO A 224 25.62 -11.30 -18.53
N GLY A 225 26.20 -11.33 -19.72
CA GLY A 225 27.26 -10.40 -20.12
C GLY A 225 26.89 -8.96 -19.74
N VAL A 226 27.69 -8.37 -18.84
CA VAL A 226 27.68 -6.97 -18.39
C VAL A 226 26.29 -6.32 -18.36
N ALA A 227 25.47 -6.72 -17.38
CA ALA A 227 24.42 -5.88 -16.82
C ALA A 227 24.15 -6.31 -15.38
N THR A 228 25.02 -5.88 -14.47
CA THR A 228 24.70 -5.80 -13.03
C THR A 228 23.45 -4.94 -12.89
N LYS A 229 22.28 -5.56 -12.70
CA LYS A 229 21.08 -4.82 -12.30
C LYS A 229 21.25 -4.45 -10.84
N PRO A 230 21.41 -3.16 -10.48
CA PRO A 230 21.47 -2.78 -9.09
C PRO A 230 20.11 -3.03 -8.43
N PHE A 231 20.17 -3.54 -7.20
CA PHE A 231 19.09 -3.59 -6.23
C PHE A 231 18.56 -2.15 -6.02
N ARG A 232 17.25 -1.92 -6.20
CA ARG A 232 16.66 -0.57 -6.37
C ARG A 232 15.97 -0.06 -5.09
N TRP A 233 16.65 0.75 -4.30
CA TRP A 233 15.98 1.73 -3.44
C TRP A 233 15.57 2.95 -4.31
N ALA A 234 14.47 3.61 -3.97
CA ALA A 234 13.75 4.47 -4.92
C ALA A 234 14.23 5.93 -4.90
N ALA A 235 15.25 6.24 -5.71
CA ALA A 235 15.59 7.60 -6.10
C ALA A 235 14.48 8.21 -6.98
N TRP A 236 13.50 8.88 -6.40
CA TRP A 236 12.62 9.77 -7.17
C TRP A 236 13.36 11.06 -7.49
N LEU A 237 13.94 11.11 -8.69
CA LEU A 237 14.04 12.31 -9.51
C LEU A 237 12.65 12.96 -9.56
N ARG A 238 12.53 14.27 -9.31
CA ARG A 238 11.31 15.00 -9.67
C ARG A 238 11.03 14.68 -11.15
N PRO A 239 9.96 13.95 -11.48
CA PRO A 239 9.75 13.52 -12.85
C PRO A 239 9.54 14.77 -13.70
N ARG A 240 10.37 14.92 -14.75
CA ARG A 240 10.20 15.99 -15.75
C ARG A 240 8.75 15.97 -16.24
N ALA A 241 8.15 17.13 -16.51
CA ALA A 241 6.75 17.24 -16.93
C ALA A 241 6.37 16.27 -18.08
N ALA A 242 7.31 15.97 -19.00
CA ALA A 242 7.12 14.98 -20.06
C ALA A 242 6.95 13.54 -19.54
N ALA A 243 7.67 13.15 -18.48
CA ALA A 243 7.54 11.84 -17.84
C ALA A 243 6.20 11.69 -17.10
N LEU A 244 5.76 12.75 -16.41
CA LEU A 244 4.45 12.80 -15.76
C LEU A 244 3.30 12.67 -16.77
N ARG A 245 3.41 13.34 -17.93
CA ARG A 245 2.41 13.23 -19.02
C ARG A 245 2.35 11.82 -19.60
N ARG A 246 3.50 11.20 -19.89
CA ARG A 246 3.55 9.80 -20.35
C ARG A 246 2.97 8.85 -19.30
N GLN A 247 3.18 9.13 -18.02
CA GLN A 247 2.59 8.37 -16.93
C GLN A 247 1.08 8.56 -16.87
N ALA A 248 0.58 9.79 -17.03
CA ALA A 248 -0.83 10.09 -17.08
C ALA A 248 -1.53 9.40 -18.26
N ASP A 249 -0.93 9.41 -19.45
CA ASP A 249 -1.44 8.68 -20.61
C ASP A 249 -1.54 7.17 -20.31
N ARG A 250 -0.52 6.58 -19.67
CA ARG A 250 -0.51 5.16 -19.29
C ARG A 250 -1.54 4.81 -18.22
N THR A 251 -1.74 5.68 -17.22
CA THR A 251 -2.72 5.43 -16.15
C THR A 251 -4.14 5.63 -16.65
N ALA A 252 -4.39 6.61 -17.54
CA ALA A 252 -5.66 6.79 -18.22
C ALA A 252 -6.04 5.56 -19.06
N LEU A 253 -5.09 4.99 -19.83
CA LEU A 253 -5.30 3.74 -20.58
C LEU A 253 -5.67 2.54 -19.67
N LYS A 254 -5.24 2.55 -18.40
CA LYS A 254 -5.57 1.51 -17.41
C LYS A 254 -6.89 1.77 -16.67
N GLY A 255 -7.59 2.85 -17.01
CA GLY A 255 -8.84 3.26 -16.33
C GLY A 255 -8.62 3.98 -15.01
N ASN A 256 -7.41 4.51 -14.74
CA ASN A 256 -7.10 5.27 -13.54
C ASN A 256 -7.00 6.77 -13.84
N PHE A 257 -8.18 7.37 -14.04
CA PHE A 257 -8.38 8.77 -14.38
C PHE A 257 -7.97 9.72 -13.28
N VAL A 258 -8.17 9.35 -12.02
CA VAL A 258 -7.76 10.17 -10.86
C VAL A 258 -6.25 10.31 -10.84
N ARG A 259 -5.53 9.19 -11.01
CA ARG A 259 -4.06 9.25 -11.07
C ARG A 259 -3.58 10.00 -12.32
N ALA A 260 -4.24 9.83 -13.46
CA ALA A 260 -3.93 10.56 -14.67
C ALA A 260 -4.12 12.08 -14.50
N ALA A 261 -5.25 12.51 -13.95
CA ALA A 261 -5.56 13.92 -13.69
C ALA A 261 -4.57 14.53 -12.68
N LEU A 262 -4.22 13.83 -11.60
CA LEU A 262 -3.23 14.31 -10.63
C LEU A 262 -1.81 14.38 -11.23
N ASP A 263 -1.41 13.42 -12.05
CA ASP A 263 -0.10 13.43 -12.73
C ASP A 263 -0.04 14.54 -13.82
N GLU A 264 -1.14 14.81 -14.54
CA GLU A 264 -1.25 15.98 -15.44
C GLU A 264 -1.21 17.31 -14.68
N TRP A 265 -1.91 17.40 -13.54
CA TRP A 265 -1.87 18.58 -12.67
C TRP A 265 -0.43 18.87 -12.21
N ARG A 266 0.31 17.84 -11.75
CA ARG A 266 1.73 17.98 -11.38
C ARG A 266 2.61 18.36 -12.57
N ALA A 267 2.33 17.84 -13.76
CA ALA A 267 3.07 18.18 -14.97
C ALA A 267 2.84 19.63 -15.39
N ALA A 268 1.64 20.16 -15.17
CA ALA A 268 1.27 21.54 -15.45
C ALA A 268 1.94 22.52 -14.48
N THR A 269 2.03 22.17 -13.19
CA THR A 269 2.61 23.02 -12.14
C THR A 269 4.14 22.95 -12.03
N ALA A 270 4.80 21.96 -12.66
CA ALA A 270 6.25 21.79 -12.62
C ALA A 270 7.07 22.71 -13.58
N ARG A 271 6.46 23.73 -14.22
CA ARG A 271 7.15 24.65 -15.16
C ARG A 271 7.56 25.96 -14.46
N PRO A 272 8.81 26.44 -14.62
CA PRO A 272 9.28 27.71 -14.03
C PRO A 272 8.88 28.97 -14.81
N ASP A 273 8.34 28.86 -16.03
CA ASP A 273 7.96 30.01 -16.86
C ASP A 273 6.44 30.20 -16.94
N ASN A 274 6.01 31.43 -16.69
CA ASN A 274 4.64 31.97 -16.76
C ASN A 274 4.02 31.95 -18.18
N ALA A 275 4.13 30.84 -18.91
CA ALA A 275 3.32 30.57 -20.09
C ALA A 275 2.09 29.76 -19.65
N ARG A 276 0.89 30.30 -19.93
CA ARG A 276 -0.43 29.71 -19.62
C ARG A 276 -0.45 28.18 -19.84
N PRO A 277 -1.12 27.40 -18.98
CA PRO A 277 -0.87 25.97 -18.87
C PRO A 277 -1.26 25.23 -20.15
N ALA A 278 -0.74 24.02 -20.30
CA ALA A 278 -1.33 23.01 -21.17
C ALA A 278 -2.69 22.51 -20.59
N THR A 279 -3.60 23.44 -20.29
CA THR A 279 -4.91 23.24 -19.65
C THR A 279 -5.67 22.11 -20.33
N GLY A 280 -5.78 22.11 -21.67
CA GLY A 280 -6.58 21.10 -22.37
C GLY A 280 -6.35 19.61 -22.05
N ARG A 281 -5.20 19.18 -21.50
CA ARG A 281 -5.03 17.76 -21.09
C ARG A 281 -5.77 17.41 -19.80
N LEU A 282 -5.65 18.24 -18.78
CA LEU A 282 -6.31 18.00 -17.50
C LEU A 282 -7.83 18.09 -17.67
N GLU A 283 -8.30 19.12 -18.34
CA GLU A 283 -9.70 19.32 -18.68
C GLU A 283 -10.26 18.10 -19.41
N ARG A 284 -9.56 17.55 -20.41
CA ARG A 284 -10.00 16.32 -21.07
C ARG A 284 -10.09 15.10 -20.14
N GLN A 285 -9.18 14.96 -19.17
CA GLN A 285 -9.24 13.88 -18.19
C GLN A 285 -10.45 14.04 -17.27
N VAL A 286 -10.71 15.27 -16.81
CA VAL A 286 -11.86 15.61 -15.98
C VAL A 286 -13.17 15.39 -16.73
N ASP A 287 -13.29 15.90 -17.96
CA ASP A 287 -14.50 15.74 -18.78
C ASP A 287 -14.76 14.27 -19.11
N SER A 288 -13.70 13.49 -19.39
CA SER A 288 -13.82 12.05 -19.61
C SER A 288 -14.29 11.33 -18.35
N PHE A 289 -13.83 11.74 -17.17
CA PHE A 289 -14.27 11.17 -15.90
C PHE A 289 -15.73 11.55 -15.62
N ALA A 290 -16.12 12.81 -15.83
CA ALA A 290 -17.49 13.29 -15.65
C ALA A 290 -18.49 12.54 -16.54
N ARG A 291 -18.19 12.33 -17.83
CA ARG A 291 -19.06 11.56 -18.74
C ARG A 291 -19.23 10.11 -18.31
N ARG A 292 -18.16 9.46 -17.85
CA ARG A 292 -18.22 8.08 -17.33
C ARG A 292 -19.06 8.00 -16.05
N LEU A 293 -18.92 8.99 -15.18
CA LEU A 293 -19.74 9.10 -13.98
C LEU A 293 -21.20 9.33 -14.34
N GLY A 294 -21.46 10.17 -15.35
CA GLY A 294 -22.80 10.38 -15.91
C GLY A 294 -23.43 9.10 -16.43
N TRP A 295 -22.67 8.29 -17.18
CA TRP A 295 -23.15 6.98 -17.62
C TRP A 295 -23.38 6.00 -16.46
N ALA A 296 -22.52 6.02 -15.44
CA ALA A 296 -22.63 5.12 -14.29
C ALA A 296 -23.83 5.43 -13.37
N LEU A 297 -24.24 6.70 -13.31
CA LEU A 297 -25.28 7.21 -12.40
C LEU A 297 -26.55 7.71 -13.12
N ASP A 298 -26.63 7.53 -14.45
CA ASP A 298 -27.71 8.00 -15.31
C ASP A 298 -27.99 9.51 -15.18
N LEU A 299 -26.91 10.32 -15.24
CA LEU A 299 -26.99 11.77 -15.13
C LEU A 299 -27.35 12.43 -16.48
N ASP A 300 -28.13 13.50 -16.42
CA ASP A 300 -28.40 14.35 -17.58
C ASP A 300 -27.18 15.24 -17.94
N ALA A 301 -27.25 15.89 -19.11
CA ALA A 301 -26.14 16.71 -19.61
C ALA A 301 -25.75 17.86 -18.66
N SER A 302 -26.72 18.49 -18.01
CA SER A 302 -26.45 19.59 -17.06
C SER A 302 -25.77 19.07 -15.78
N GLN A 303 -26.18 17.89 -15.31
CA GLN A 303 -25.59 17.23 -14.16
C GLN A 303 -24.16 16.73 -14.44
N VAL A 304 -23.87 16.32 -15.68
CA VAL A 304 -22.50 15.97 -16.10
C VAL A 304 -21.58 17.19 -16.10
N ASP A 305 -22.07 18.36 -16.55
CA ASP A 305 -21.29 19.60 -16.52
C ASP A 305 -21.04 20.09 -15.08
N ASP A 306 -22.05 19.99 -14.21
CA ASP A 306 -21.94 20.22 -12.76
C ASP A 306 -20.89 19.27 -12.14
N ALA A 307 -20.91 17.99 -12.51
CA ALA A 307 -19.94 17.00 -12.05
C ALA A 307 -18.52 17.31 -12.56
N ALA A 308 -18.34 17.71 -13.82
CA ALA A 308 -17.04 18.09 -14.36
C ALA A 308 -16.44 19.28 -13.59
N THR A 309 -17.26 20.29 -13.30
CA THR A 309 -16.87 21.45 -12.49
C THR A 309 -16.43 21.02 -11.09
N PHE A 310 -17.20 20.14 -10.44
CA PHE A 310 -16.86 19.63 -9.11
C PHE A 310 -15.59 18.76 -9.11
N LEU A 311 -15.42 17.87 -10.09
CA LEU A 311 -14.23 17.03 -10.23
C LEU A 311 -12.98 17.88 -10.48
N ARG A 312 -13.08 18.93 -11.32
CA ARG A 312 -11.98 19.89 -11.57
C ARG A 312 -11.56 20.56 -10.26
N TYR A 313 -12.53 21.02 -9.48
CA TYR A 313 -12.31 21.62 -8.17
C TYR A 313 -11.59 20.65 -7.23
N LEU A 314 -12.06 19.40 -7.10
CA LEU A 314 -11.41 18.40 -6.26
C LEU A 314 -9.96 18.10 -6.70
N VAL A 315 -9.67 18.10 -8.01
CA VAL A 315 -8.29 17.88 -8.50
C VAL A 315 -7.39 19.08 -8.16
N ASP A 316 -7.89 20.31 -8.27
CA ASP A 316 -7.14 21.51 -7.87
C ASP A 316 -6.82 21.52 -6.38
N GLU A 317 -7.83 21.29 -5.55
CA GLU A 317 -7.71 21.25 -4.09
C GLU A 317 -6.91 20.04 -3.60
N SER A 318 -6.72 19.02 -4.44
CA SER A 318 -5.81 17.92 -4.13
C SER A 318 -4.34 18.32 -4.22
N HIS A 319 -4.02 19.45 -4.87
CA HIS A 319 -2.66 19.91 -5.16
C HIS A 319 -1.76 18.82 -5.74
N GLY A 320 -2.34 17.97 -6.60
CA GLY A 320 -1.66 16.83 -7.20
C GLY A 320 -1.36 15.69 -6.22
N SER A 321 -1.71 15.74 -4.94
CA SER A 321 -1.52 14.63 -4.01
C SER A 321 -2.55 13.53 -4.21
N SER A 322 -2.12 12.27 -4.29
CA SER A 322 -3.04 11.12 -4.28
C SER A 322 -3.57 10.78 -2.88
N TRP A 323 -3.08 11.48 -1.86
CA TRP A 323 -3.39 11.22 -0.45
C TRP A 323 -4.32 12.27 0.16
N ALA A 324 -4.58 13.36 -0.56
CA ALA A 324 -5.50 14.41 -0.13
C ALA A 324 -6.92 13.84 0.08
N PRO A 325 -7.70 14.35 1.05
CA PRO A 325 -9.10 13.97 1.24
C PRO A 325 -9.94 14.08 -0.03
N GLN A 326 -9.71 15.12 -0.82
CA GLN A 326 -10.32 15.38 -2.12
C GLN A 326 -9.93 14.30 -3.15
N ALA A 327 -8.66 13.89 -3.18
CA ALA A 327 -8.21 12.78 -4.02
C ALA A 327 -8.83 11.44 -3.61
N ARG A 328 -9.08 11.22 -2.32
CA ARG A 328 -9.79 10.00 -1.85
C ARG A 328 -11.24 9.99 -2.31
N LEU A 329 -11.93 11.12 -2.25
CA LEU A 329 -13.28 11.25 -2.81
C LEU A 329 -13.27 10.99 -4.32
N LEU A 330 -12.29 11.54 -5.06
CA LEU A 330 -12.09 11.25 -6.48
C LEU A 330 -11.92 9.74 -6.73
N TYR A 331 -11.12 9.03 -5.92
CA TYR A 331 -10.96 7.57 -6.06
C TYR A 331 -12.23 6.78 -5.74
N ASP A 332 -13.03 7.21 -4.77
CA ASP A 332 -14.31 6.56 -4.46
C ASP A 332 -15.30 6.75 -5.62
N LEU A 333 -15.38 7.95 -6.20
CA LEU A 333 -16.14 8.20 -7.44
C LEU A 333 -15.63 7.39 -8.64
N GLN A 334 -14.30 7.19 -8.75
CA GLN A 334 -13.75 6.38 -9.84
C GLN A 334 -14.16 4.91 -9.72
N LYS A 335 -14.25 4.37 -8.49
CA LYS A 335 -14.67 2.97 -8.28
C LYS A 335 -16.10 2.74 -8.78
N ILE A 336 -17.01 3.71 -8.56
CA ILE A 336 -18.37 3.68 -9.13
C ILE A 336 -18.30 3.48 -10.65
N CYS A 337 -17.47 4.26 -11.35
CA CYS A 337 -17.31 4.11 -12.81
C CYS A 337 -16.62 2.81 -13.23
N VAL A 338 -15.64 2.34 -12.45
CA VAL A 338 -14.92 1.09 -12.78
C VAL A 338 -15.84 -0.11 -12.62
N ASP A 339 -16.63 -0.15 -11.56
CA ASP A 339 -17.57 -1.24 -11.29
C ASP A 339 -18.79 -1.18 -12.21
N SER A 340 -19.20 0.00 -12.68
CA SER A 340 -20.25 0.11 -13.70
C SER A 340 -19.78 -0.37 -15.08
N GLU A 341 -18.49 -0.23 -15.42
CA GLU A 341 -17.97 -0.64 -16.72
C GLU A 341 -17.51 -2.09 -16.77
N ARG A 342 -17.16 -2.68 -15.62
CA ARG A 342 -16.65 -4.04 -15.54
C ARG A 342 -17.71 -4.99 -15.02
N GLU A 343 -17.95 -6.05 -15.76
CA GLU A 343 -18.71 -7.18 -15.24
C GLU A 343 -17.91 -7.84 -14.09
N SER A 344 -18.58 -8.04 -12.96
CA SER A 344 -18.02 -8.79 -11.83
C SER A 344 -18.17 -10.27 -12.13
N PHE A 345 -17.07 -11.02 -12.08
CA PHE A 345 -17.09 -12.47 -12.29
C PHE A 345 -16.59 -13.18 -11.04
N ARG A 346 -17.24 -14.30 -10.72
CA ARG A 346 -16.64 -15.32 -9.86
C ARG A 346 -15.97 -16.35 -10.74
N THR A 347 -14.67 -16.55 -10.53
CA THR A 347 -13.95 -17.66 -11.14
C THR A 347 -14.27 -18.95 -10.40
N GLN A 348 -14.71 -19.98 -11.12
CA GLN A 348 -14.97 -21.32 -10.59
C GLN A 348 -13.93 -22.30 -11.16
N LEU A 349 -12.66 -22.02 -10.94
CA LEU A 349 -11.56 -22.78 -11.55
C LEU A 349 -11.64 -24.28 -11.23
N LEU A 350 -11.89 -24.61 -9.96
CA LEU A 350 -12.10 -26.00 -9.50
C LEU A 350 -13.38 -26.62 -10.08
N GLY A 351 -14.48 -25.87 -10.15
CA GLY A 351 -15.75 -26.35 -10.71
C GLY A 351 -15.67 -26.60 -12.22
N TRP A 352 -14.93 -25.77 -12.95
CA TRP A 352 -14.64 -25.93 -14.38
C TRP A 352 -13.74 -27.14 -14.62
N LEU A 353 -12.68 -27.30 -13.83
CA LEU A 353 -11.72 -28.40 -13.96
C LEU A 353 -12.33 -29.76 -13.60
N LEU A 354 -13.07 -29.85 -12.49
CA LEU A 354 -13.78 -31.06 -12.07
C LEU A 354 -14.94 -31.43 -13.00
N SER A 355 -15.50 -30.47 -13.74
CA SER A 355 -16.55 -30.72 -14.73
C SER A 355 -15.99 -31.01 -16.13
N ALA A 356 -14.67 -31.15 -16.29
CA ALA A 356 -14.01 -31.30 -17.58
C ALA A 356 -14.45 -30.23 -18.60
N GLY A 357 -14.55 -28.98 -18.15
CA GLY A 357 -14.95 -27.83 -18.98
C GLY A 357 -16.44 -27.66 -19.22
N ARG A 358 -17.31 -28.49 -18.61
CA ARG A 358 -18.78 -28.39 -18.79
C ARG A 358 -19.43 -27.26 -17.99
N ARG A 359 -18.82 -26.82 -16.89
CA ARG A 359 -19.25 -25.64 -16.12
C ARG A 359 -18.41 -24.42 -16.53
N PRO A 360 -19.00 -23.23 -16.68
CA PRO A 360 -18.26 -22.03 -17.10
C PRO A 360 -17.19 -21.62 -16.08
N LEU A 361 -16.01 -21.23 -16.57
CA LEU A 361 -14.87 -20.79 -15.76
C LEU A 361 -15.14 -19.48 -15.03
N ALA A 362 -15.86 -18.56 -15.68
CA ALA A 362 -16.26 -17.28 -15.13
C ALA A 362 -17.79 -17.23 -15.10
N VAL A 363 -18.35 -17.05 -13.90
CA VAL A 363 -19.80 -16.85 -13.71
C VAL A 363 -20.03 -15.38 -13.42
N PRO A 364 -20.84 -14.66 -14.22
CA PRO A 364 -21.16 -13.27 -13.94
C PRO A 364 -21.93 -13.16 -12.62
N LEU A 365 -21.57 -12.18 -11.80
CA LEU A 365 -22.22 -11.81 -10.54
C LEU A 365 -22.85 -10.42 -10.68
N PRO A 366 -23.96 -10.29 -11.43
CA PRO A 366 -24.58 -8.99 -11.70
C PRO A 366 -25.02 -8.27 -10.42
N CYS A 367 -25.57 -8.97 -9.44
CA CYS A 367 -25.98 -8.36 -8.17
C CYS A 367 -24.78 -7.84 -7.37
N GLN A 368 -23.62 -8.53 -7.39
CA GLN A 368 -22.42 -8.07 -6.68
C GLN A 368 -21.93 -6.73 -7.22
N ARG A 369 -21.92 -6.56 -8.54
CA ARG A 369 -21.59 -5.28 -9.19
C ARG A 369 -22.47 -4.15 -8.64
N MET A 370 -23.79 -4.37 -8.59
CA MET A 370 -24.74 -3.35 -8.15
C MET A 370 -24.53 -2.96 -6.68
N VAL A 371 -24.29 -3.94 -5.80
CA VAL A 371 -23.97 -3.70 -4.38
C VAL A 371 -22.65 -2.95 -4.21
N LEU A 372 -21.62 -3.27 -4.98
CA LEU A 372 -20.33 -2.57 -4.92
C LEU A 372 -20.45 -1.11 -5.35
N ILE A 373 -21.18 -0.84 -6.44
CA ILE A 373 -21.47 0.51 -6.90
C ILE A 373 -22.19 1.31 -5.80
N HIS A 374 -23.24 0.74 -5.18
CA HIS A 374 -23.97 1.38 -4.09
C HIS A 374 -23.07 1.64 -2.87
N ARG A 375 -22.28 0.65 -2.44
CA ARG A 375 -21.31 0.79 -1.35
C ARG A 375 -20.32 1.93 -1.61
N HIS A 376 -19.86 2.10 -2.85
CA HIS A 376 -18.96 3.20 -3.21
C HIS A 376 -19.66 4.56 -3.24
N ALA A 377 -20.93 4.62 -3.67
CA ALA A 377 -21.75 5.84 -3.57
C ALA A 377 -21.94 6.27 -2.11
N VAL A 378 -22.29 5.35 -1.21
CA VAL A 378 -22.42 5.62 0.23
C VAL A 378 -21.09 6.06 0.83
N ALA A 379 -19.99 5.36 0.53
CA ALA A 379 -18.66 5.74 1.01
C ALA A 379 -18.25 7.15 0.53
N ALA A 380 -18.58 7.51 -0.71
CA ALA A 380 -18.34 8.85 -1.25
C ALA A 380 -19.20 9.89 -0.51
N ALA A 381 -20.49 9.61 -0.27
CA ALA A 381 -21.40 10.50 0.46
C ALA A 381 -20.96 10.73 1.91
N THR A 382 -20.58 9.67 2.63
CA THR A 382 -20.02 9.77 3.98
C THR A 382 -18.73 10.60 3.98
N ARG A 383 -17.86 10.39 2.99
CA ARG A 383 -16.61 11.18 2.89
C ARG A 383 -16.88 12.64 2.58
N LEU A 384 -17.88 12.95 1.75
CA LEU A 384 -18.26 14.32 1.43
C LEU A 384 -18.60 15.14 2.68
N ALA A 385 -19.27 14.53 3.68
CA ALA A 385 -19.62 15.20 4.93
C ALA A 385 -18.40 15.72 5.70
N SER A 386 -17.24 15.10 5.53
CA SER A 386 -15.97 15.48 6.17
C SER A 386 -15.16 16.54 5.41
N LEU A 387 -15.60 16.94 4.21
CA LEU A 387 -14.88 17.93 3.41
C LEU A 387 -15.39 19.35 3.67
N ASP A 388 -14.45 20.27 3.87
CA ASP A 388 -14.75 21.70 3.78
C ASP A 388 -14.82 22.10 2.31
N LEU A 389 -15.98 22.62 1.90
CA LEU A 389 -16.30 22.93 0.52
C LEU A 389 -17.02 24.28 0.46
N PRO A 390 -16.68 25.14 -0.51
CA PRO A 390 -17.44 26.34 -0.81
C PRO A 390 -18.93 26.03 -0.99
N ALA A 391 -19.81 26.91 -0.52
CA ALA A 391 -21.25 26.67 -0.51
C ALA A 391 -21.83 26.28 -1.89
N ALA A 392 -21.27 26.84 -2.97
CA ALA A 392 -21.65 26.46 -4.34
C ALA A 392 -21.29 25.00 -4.67
N MET A 393 -20.05 24.58 -4.37
CA MET A 393 -19.58 23.21 -4.62
C MET A 393 -20.26 22.19 -3.71
N ARG A 394 -20.53 22.56 -2.46
CA ARG A 394 -21.28 21.70 -1.52
C ARG A 394 -22.66 21.35 -2.05
N ARG A 395 -23.40 22.34 -2.60
CA ARG A 395 -24.73 22.10 -3.19
C ARG A 395 -24.68 21.13 -4.37
N VAL A 396 -23.71 21.31 -5.26
CA VAL A 396 -23.49 20.40 -6.41
C VAL A 396 -23.18 18.98 -5.92
N ALA A 397 -22.22 18.85 -5.00
CA ALA A 397 -21.77 17.56 -4.50
C ALA A 397 -22.86 16.79 -3.73
N VAL A 398 -23.66 17.48 -2.90
CA VAL A 398 -24.77 16.85 -2.18
C VAL A 398 -25.83 16.34 -3.14
N ARG A 399 -26.22 17.11 -4.15
CA ARG A 399 -27.18 16.64 -5.16
C ARG A 399 -26.65 15.43 -5.90
N LEU A 400 -25.42 15.51 -6.41
CA LEU A 400 -24.78 14.43 -7.16
C LEU A 400 -24.73 13.13 -6.36
N LEU A 401 -24.28 13.18 -5.10
CA LEU A 401 -24.14 11.98 -4.27
C LEU A 401 -25.46 11.46 -3.72
N ALA A 402 -26.44 12.33 -3.45
CA ALA A 402 -27.79 11.91 -3.08
C ALA A 402 -28.43 11.12 -4.24
N THR A 403 -28.41 11.67 -5.46
CA THR A 403 -28.86 10.96 -6.66
C THR A 403 -28.09 9.66 -6.85
N ALA A 404 -26.77 9.66 -6.64
CA ALA A 404 -25.96 8.45 -6.74
C ALA A 404 -26.41 7.35 -5.76
N VAL A 405 -26.62 7.70 -4.49
CA VAL A 405 -27.04 6.76 -3.44
C VAL A 405 -28.44 6.22 -3.76
N ASP A 406 -29.40 7.09 -4.07
CA ASP A 406 -30.80 6.70 -4.33
C ASP A 406 -30.91 5.78 -5.56
N THR A 407 -30.29 6.18 -6.68
CA THR A 407 -30.32 5.40 -7.93
C THR A 407 -29.65 4.03 -7.75
N THR A 408 -28.51 3.99 -7.04
CA THR A 408 -27.77 2.74 -6.84
C THR A 408 -28.41 1.83 -5.79
N ASP A 409 -29.10 2.37 -4.79
CA ASP A 409 -29.88 1.58 -3.82
C ASP A 409 -31.04 0.88 -4.52
N ALA A 410 -31.85 1.64 -5.27
CA ALA A 410 -32.96 1.09 -6.03
C ALA A 410 -32.50 0.02 -7.02
N ALA A 411 -31.41 0.29 -7.74
CA ALA A 411 -30.81 -0.67 -8.66
C ALA A 411 -30.32 -1.93 -7.93
N ALA A 412 -29.66 -1.82 -6.77
CA ALA A 412 -29.17 -2.99 -6.04
C ALA A 412 -30.31 -3.84 -5.44
N ARG A 413 -31.36 -3.19 -4.92
CA ARG A 413 -32.46 -3.86 -4.22
C ARG A 413 -33.43 -4.58 -5.14
N GLU A 414 -33.78 -4.00 -6.29
CA GLU A 414 -34.82 -4.56 -7.17
C GLU A 414 -34.53 -6.01 -7.62
N PRO A 415 -33.33 -6.37 -8.11
CA PRO A 415 -33.03 -7.74 -8.54
C PRO A 415 -32.83 -8.71 -7.37
N LEU A 416 -32.44 -8.20 -6.20
CA LEU A 416 -32.25 -9.00 -4.98
C LEU A 416 -33.61 -9.32 -4.33
N ARG A 417 -34.56 -8.38 -4.36
CA ARG A 417 -35.91 -8.55 -3.82
C ARG A 417 -36.59 -9.79 -4.36
N SER A 418 -36.64 -9.93 -5.68
CA SER A 418 -37.24 -11.10 -6.34
C SER A 418 -36.56 -12.43 -5.94
N LYS A 419 -35.23 -12.41 -5.73
CA LYS A 419 -34.46 -13.59 -5.31
C LYS A 419 -34.74 -13.97 -3.86
N VAL A 420 -34.84 -12.98 -2.97
CA VAL A 420 -35.16 -13.17 -1.55
C VAL A 420 -36.58 -13.68 -1.40
N GLU A 421 -37.55 -13.07 -2.10
CA GLU A 421 -38.95 -13.52 -2.13
C GLU A 421 -39.06 -14.97 -2.60
N SER A 422 -38.38 -15.32 -3.70
CA SER A 422 -38.36 -16.70 -4.22
C SER A 422 -37.73 -17.69 -3.24
N ALA A 423 -36.70 -17.28 -2.49
CA ALA A 423 -36.05 -18.13 -1.49
C ALA A 423 -36.94 -18.35 -0.25
N ILE A 424 -37.65 -17.32 0.18
CA ILE A 424 -38.65 -17.39 1.27
C ILE A 424 -39.80 -18.33 0.86
N ASP A 425 -40.28 -18.23 -0.37
CA ASP A 425 -41.33 -19.11 -0.90
C ASP A 425 -40.84 -20.56 -1.00
N ALA A 426 -39.61 -20.79 -1.48
CA ALA A 426 -39.01 -22.12 -1.54
C ALA A 426 -38.77 -22.74 -0.14
N ALA A 427 -38.61 -21.92 0.90
CA ALA A 427 -38.54 -22.36 2.28
C ALA A 427 -39.92 -22.68 2.89
N GLY A 428 -41.02 -22.48 2.14
CA GLY A 428 -42.39 -22.75 2.57
C GLY A 428 -43.01 -21.64 3.43
N LEU A 429 -42.41 -20.45 3.48
CA LEU A 429 -42.88 -19.29 4.25
C LEU A 429 -43.85 -18.43 3.43
N SER A 430 -44.93 -19.04 2.94
CA SER A 430 -45.96 -18.34 2.16
C SER A 430 -47.06 -17.77 3.08
N PRO A 431 -47.39 -16.48 2.97
CA PRO A 431 -48.38 -15.84 3.83
C PRO A 431 -49.80 -16.32 3.49
N ARG A 432 -50.63 -16.49 4.52
CA ARG A 432 -52.04 -16.91 4.41
C ARG A 432 -53.02 -15.79 4.75
N PHE A 433 -52.56 -14.76 5.46
CA PHE A 433 -53.38 -13.62 5.89
C PHE A 433 -52.61 -12.30 5.79
N LEU A 434 -53.32 -11.17 5.75
CA LEU A 434 -52.75 -9.82 5.59
C LEU A 434 -51.61 -9.48 6.57
N VAL A 435 -51.67 -9.98 7.81
CA VAL A 435 -50.61 -9.75 8.81
C VAL A 435 -49.31 -10.45 8.41
N GLU A 436 -49.40 -11.67 7.88
CA GLU A 436 -48.25 -12.44 7.41
C GLU A 436 -47.68 -11.84 6.11
N GLU A 437 -48.54 -11.27 5.26
CA GLU A 437 -48.12 -10.55 4.06
C GLU A 437 -47.30 -9.29 4.41
N ALA A 438 -47.77 -8.51 5.39
CA ALA A 438 -47.03 -7.37 5.91
C ALA A 438 -45.72 -7.78 6.61
N ALA A 439 -45.73 -8.88 7.38
CA ALA A 439 -44.53 -9.41 8.03
C ALA A 439 -43.50 -9.91 7.01
N ARG A 440 -43.95 -10.55 5.92
CA ARG A 440 -43.10 -10.97 4.80
C ARG A 440 -42.48 -9.77 4.08
N ALA A 441 -43.29 -8.76 3.74
CA ALA A 441 -42.77 -7.54 3.11
C ALA A 441 -41.69 -6.88 3.97
N LYS A 442 -41.93 -6.78 5.29
CA LYS A 442 -40.95 -6.26 6.24
C LYS A 442 -39.68 -7.13 6.30
N LEU A 443 -39.81 -8.46 6.36
CA LEU A 443 -38.67 -9.37 6.38
C LEU A 443 -37.82 -9.26 5.11
N VAL A 444 -38.46 -9.13 3.95
CA VAL A 444 -37.77 -8.92 2.67
C VAL A 444 -37.00 -7.61 2.70
N ASP A 445 -37.60 -6.52 3.18
CA ASP A 445 -36.92 -5.22 3.29
C ASP A 445 -35.78 -5.22 4.34
N GLU A 446 -35.88 -5.98 5.43
CA GLU A 446 -34.80 -6.10 6.43
C GLU A 446 -33.60 -6.92 5.93
N LEU A 447 -33.82 -7.85 4.99
CA LEU A 447 -32.77 -8.67 4.39
C LEU A 447 -32.04 -7.97 3.22
N LEU A 448 -32.56 -6.83 2.75
CA LEU A 448 -32.03 -6.02 1.64
C LEU A 448 -31.34 -4.74 2.11
#